data_AF-A0A4Y2GA87-F1
#
_entry.id   AF-A0A4Y2GA87-F1
#
_cell.length_a   1.000
_cell.length_b   1.000
_cell.length_c   1.000
_cell.angle_alpha   90.00
_cell.angle_beta   90.00
_cell.angle_gamma   90.00
#
_symmetry.space_group_name_H-M   'P 1'
#
loop_
_entity.id
_entity.type
_entity.pdbx_description
1 polymer ?
#
loop_
_entity_poly.entity_id
_entity_poly.type
_entity_poly.pdbx_seq_one_letter_code
_entity_poly.pdbx_strand_id
1 'polypeptide(L)'
;MTPHDYSLNFMAVSPRKLKELASQMLGKHLVTKQTSEKGVLCKEVMVAERLCTRREYYFAIMLERNFMGPGINASSQGGVNIEEVARVNPDAIIENPLMS
;
A
#
# COMPACT_ATOMS: atom_id res chain seq x y z
N MET A 1 4.49 21.54 -10.26
CA MET A 1 5.05 20.20 -9.95
C MET A 1 5.87 20.35 -8.69
N THR A 2 5.36 19.86 -7.56
CA THR A 2 6.04 19.93 -6.25
C THR A 2 6.90 18.68 -6.02
N PRO A 3 7.98 18.77 -5.22
CA PRO A 3 8.96 17.67 -5.03
C PRO A 3 8.45 16.40 -4.33
N HIS A 4 7.16 16.31 -4.02
CA HIS A 4 6.58 15.29 -3.14
C HIS A 4 5.68 14.26 -3.87
N ASP A 5 5.47 14.40 -5.18
CA ASP A 5 4.58 13.53 -5.96
C ASP A 5 5.34 12.58 -6.90
N TYR A 6 6.41 11.93 -6.42
CA TYR A 6 6.91 10.75 -7.10
C TYR A 6 5.89 9.63 -6.89
N SER A 7 4.99 9.45 -7.85
CA SER A 7 4.17 8.24 -7.89
C SER A 7 5.10 7.02 -7.92
N LEU A 8 5.07 6.21 -6.86
CA LEU A 8 5.95 5.03 -6.73
C LEU A 8 5.53 3.88 -7.66
N ASN A 9 4.31 3.96 -8.19
CA ASN A 9 3.73 2.97 -9.07
C ASN A 9 3.40 3.64 -10.40
N PHE A 10 3.81 3.01 -11.50
CA PHE A 10 3.54 3.51 -12.85
C PHE A 10 2.84 2.44 -13.69
N MET A 11 1.97 2.89 -14.59
CA MET A 11 1.37 2.02 -15.61
C MET A 11 2.19 2.13 -16.90
N ALA A 12 2.65 0.99 -17.40
CA ALA A 12 3.33 0.89 -18.68
C ALA A 12 2.44 0.16 -19.69
N VAL A 13 2.33 0.71 -20.90
CA VAL A 13 1.55 0.12 -22.02
C VAL A 13 2.43 -0.62 -23.03
N SER A 14 3.75 -0.64 -22.81
CA SER A 14 4.70 -1.36 -23.67
C SER A 14 6.00 -1.67 -22.91
N PRO A 15 6.77 -2.69 -23.35
CA PRO A 15 8.07 -3.00 -22.74
C PRO A 15 9.07 -1.83 -22.80
N ARG A 16 9.02 -1.02 -23.87
CA ARG A 16 9.85 0.18 -23.98
C ARG A 16 9.50 1.19 -22.90
N LYS A 17 8.21 1.48 -22.71
CA LYS A 17 7.77 2.43 -21.70
C LYS A 17 8.05 1.94 -20.29
N LEU A 18 7.91 0.63 -20.05
CA LEU A 18 8.29 -0.01 -18.80
C LEU A 18 9.77 0.24 -18.46
N LYS A 19 10.67 0.04 -19.43
CA LYS A 19 12.11 0.27 -19.24
C LYS A 19 12.42 1.73 -18.89
N GLU A 20 11.76 2.69 -19.56
CA GLU A 20 11.91 4.12 -19.31
C GLU A 20 11.41 4.55 -17.92
N LEU A 21 10.35 3.91 -17.40
CA LEU A 21 9.81 4.20 -16.08
C LEU A 21 10.64 3.54 -14.98
N ALA A 22 11.03 2.27 -15.18
CA ALA A 22 11.86 1.54 -14.24
C ALA A 22 13.24 2.20 -14.03
N SER A 23 13.83 2.79 -15.07
CA SER A 23 15.11 3.51 -14.95
C SER A 23 15.03 4.80 -14.12
N GLN A 24 13.83 5.35 -13.92
CA GLN A 24 13.61 6.50 -13.04
C GLN A 24 13.50 6.08 -11.57
N MET A 25 13.27 4.79 -11.29
CA MET A 25 13.17 4.25 -9.94
C MET A 25 14.47 3.57 -9.51
N LEU A 26 15.00 2.66 -10.33
CA LEU A 26 16.18 1.86 -10.01
C LEU A 26 17.41 2.75 -9.76
N GLY A 27 18.06 2.51 -8.63
CA GLY A 27 19.23 3.26 -8.20
C GLY A 27 18.93 4.67 -7.67
N LYS A 28 17.66 5.06 -7.53
CA LYS A 28 17.24 6.33 -6.91
C LYS A 28 16.78 6.11 -5.47
N HIS A 29 16.75 7.20 -4.69
CA HIS A 29 16.22 7.17 -3.32
C HIS A 29 14.74 7.57 -3.33
N LEU A 30 13.89 6.69 -2.83
CA LEU A 30 12.44 6.88 -2.73
C LEU A 30 12.09 7.52 -1.39
N VAL A 31 11.41 8.65 -1.43
CA VAL A 31 10.92 9.36 -0.24
C VAL A 31 9.40 9.22 -0.18
N THR A 32 8.89 8.70 0.93
CA THR A 32 7.47 8.52 1.23
C THR A 32 7.16 9.10 2.61
N LYS A 33 5.87 9.16 2.97
CA LYS A 33 5.42 9.54 4.33
C LYS A 33 6.01 8.67 5.44
N GLN A 34 6.47 7.46 5.10
CA GLN A 34 6.97 6.46 6.05
C GLN A 34 8.51 6.39 6.07
N THR A 35 9.20 7.03 5.12
CA THR A 35 10.67 7.04 5.08
C THR A 35 11.21 8.34 5.67
N SER A 36 12.47 8.32 6.10
CA SER A 36 13.19 9.56 6.42
C SER A 36 13.33 10.48 5.19
N GLU A 37 13.74 11.73 5.41
CA GLU A 37 14.05 12.70 4.33
C GLU A 37 15.10 12.19 3.34
N LYS A 38 16.01 11.31 3.77
CA LYS A 38 17.04 10.70 2.92
C LYS A 38 16.46 9.63 1.98
N GLY A 39 15.21 9.19 2.21
CA GLY A 39 14.56 8.12 1.46
C GLY A 39 15.22 6.76 1.62
N VAL A 40 14.83 5.81 0.76
CA VAL A 40 15.37 4.45 0.70
C VAL A 40 15.81 4.14 -0.73
N LEU A 41 17.00 3.56 -0.90
CA LEU A 41 17.52 3.17 -2.22
C LEU A 41 16.64 2.07 -2.85
N CYS A 42 16.07 2.34 -4.02
CA CYS A 42 15.35 1.36 -4.82
C CYS A 42 16.34 0.47 -5.60
N LYS A 43 16.50 -0.78 -5.16
CA LYS A 43 17.37 -1.76 -5.80
C LYS A 43 16.67 -2.60 -6.87
N GLU A 44 15.37 -2.77 -6.73
CA GLU A 44 14.55 -3.66 -7.54
C GLU A 44 13.18 -3.04 -7.78
N VAL A 45 12.55 -3.42 -8.89
CA VAL A 45 11.17 -3.05 -9.24
C VAL A 45 10.35 -4.30 -9.48
N MET A 46 9.10 -4.30 -9.00
CA MET A 46 8.15 -5.35 -9.29
C MET A 46 7.36 -5.00 -10.55
N VAL A 47 7.30 -5.92 -11.50
CA VAL A 47 6.47 -5.80 -12.70
C VAL A 47 5.32 -6.77 -12.58
N ALA A 48 4.10 -6.26 -12.60
CA ALA A 48 2.88 -7.03 -12.45
C ALA A 48 1.87 -6.67 -13.55
N GLU A 49 0.99 -7.61 -13.87
CA GLU A 49 -0.13 -7.35 -14.76
C GLU A 49 -1.10 -6.34 -14.14
N ARG A 50 -1.64 -5.43 -14.96
CA ARG A 50 -2.70 -4.53 -14.52
C ARG A 50 -4.02 -5.27 -14.46
N LEU A 51 -4.56 -5.42 -13.25
CA LEU A 51 -5.91 -5.90 -13.03
C LEU A 51 -6.90 -4.73 -12.96
N CYS A 52 -8.07 -4.91 -13.56
CA CYS A 52 -9.18 -3.96 -13.43
C CYS A 52 -10.02 -4.32 -12.21
N THR A 53 -9.74 -3.65 -11.09
CA THR A 53 -10.43 -3.91 -9.83
C THR A 53 -11.83 -3.29 -9.83
N ARG A 54 -12.85 -4.11 -9.56
CA ARG A 54 -14.24 -3.62 -9.41
C ARG A 54 -14.56 -3.11 -8.01
N ARG A 55 -13.90 -3.69 -7.00
CA ARG A 55 -14.06 -3.36 -5.58
C ARG A 55 -12.74 -3.61 -4.86
N GLU A 56 -12.36 -2.70 -3.99
CA GLU A 56 -11.16 -2.81 -3.17
C GLU A 56 -11.58 -2.96 -1.71
N TYR A 57 -10.93 -3.88 -1.00
CA TYR A 57 -11.19 -4.18 0.41
C TYR A 57 -9.88 -4.04 1.19
N TYR A 58 -9.98 -3.68 2.46
CA TYR A 58 -8.89 -3.80 3.42
C TYR A 58 -9.02 -5.14 4.14
N PHE A 59 -7.92 -5.88 4.27
CA PHE A 59 -7.85 -7.11 5.02
C PHE A 59 -6.47 -7.26 5.64
N ALA A 60 -6.40 -7.47 6.95
CA ALA A 60 -5.17 -7.69 7.68
C ALA A 60 -5.37 -8.75 8.75
N ILE A 61 -4.34 -9.58 8.93
CA ILE A 61 -4.22 -10.49 10.08
C ILE A 61 -3.12 -9.95 10.95
N MET A 62 -3.43 -9.66 12.21
CA MET A 62 -2.50 -9.02 13.14
C MET A 62 -2.61 -9.67 14.52
N LEU A 63 -1.59 -9.48 15.36
CA LEU A 63 -1.69 -9.83 16.77
C LEU A 63 -2.41 -8.70 17.51
N GLU A 64 -3.64 -8.99 17.93
CA GLU A 64 -4.50 -8.02 18.61
C GLU A 64 -4.33 -8.11 20.12
N ARG A 65 -4.13 -6.94 20.73
CA ARG A 65 -3.97 -6.84 22.18
C ARG A 65 -5.26 -7.12 22.93
N ASN A 66 -6.41 -6.79 22.33
CA ASN A 66 -7.73 -6.98 22.92
C ASN A 66 -8.05 -8.47 23.18
N PHE A 67 -7.67 -9.33 22.23
CA PHE A 67 -7.87 -10.78 22.34
C PHE A 67 -6.62 -11.53 22.80
N MET A 68 -5.50 -10.83 23.01
CA MET A 68 -4.19 -11.40 23.34
C MET A 68 -3.77 -12.53 22.37
N GLY A 69 -4.04 -12.34 21.07
CA GLY A 69 -3.89 -13.39 20.06
C GLY A 69 -4.09 -12.89 18.64
N PRO A 70 -4.06 -13.77 17.63
CA PRO A 70 -4.29 -13.37 16.25
C PRO A 70 -5.75 -12.92 16.04
N GLY A 71 -5.92 -11.82 15.31
CA GLY A 71 -7.21 -11.28 14.90
C GLY A 71 -7.18 -10.85 13.43
N ILE A 72 -8.37 -10.82 12.83
CA ILE A 72 -8.61 -10.25 11.50
C ILE A 72 -9.18 -8.86 11.66
N ASN A 73 -8.65 -7.91 10.91
CA ASN A 73 -9.29 -6.63 10.61
C ASN A 73 -9.69 -6.59 9.13
N ALA A 74 -10.94 -6.25 8.85
CA ALA A 74 -11.44 -6.15 7.49
C ALA A 74 -12.31 -4.90 7.29
N SER A 75 -12.26 -4.30 6.10
CA SER A 75 -13.15 -3.20 5.73
C SER A 75 -13.53 -3.24 4.25
N SER A 76 -14.73 -2.74 3.93
CA SER A 76 -15.14 -2.45 2.56
C SER A 76 -14.47 -1.21 1.96
N GLN A 77 -13.74 -0.44 2.78
CA GLN A 77 -12.98 0.73 2.35
C GLN A 77 -11.53 0.33 2.07
N GLY A 78 -11.30 -0.39 0.96
CA GLY A 78 -9.94 -0.65 0.48
C GLY A 78 -9.33 0.53 -0.27
N GLY A 79 -8.01 0.48 -0.50
CA GLY A 79 -7.28 1.48 -1.30
C GLY A 79 -7.05 2.83 -0.62
N VAL A 80 -7.53 3.01 0.61
CA VAL A 80 -7.40 4.24 1.40
C VAL A 80 -6.55 4.01 2.66
N ASN A 81 -6.20 5.10 3.35
CA ASN A 81 -5.50 5.01 4.63
C ASN A 81 -6.45 4.45 5.71
N ILE A 82 -6.14 3.25 6.24
CA ILE A 82 -7.03 2.57 7.18
C ILE A 82 -7.08 3.25 8.54
N GLU A 83 -6.00 3.91 8.97
CA GLU A 83 -5.97 4.63 10.24
C GLU A 83 -6.92 5.83 10.25
N GLU A 84 -7.09 6.48 9.10
CA GLU A 84 -8.08 7.54 8.90
C GLU A 84 -9.51 7.00 8.92
N VAL A 85 -9.77 5.86 8.27
CA VAL A 85 -11.08 5.19 8.33
C VAL A 85 -11.44 4.85 9.77
N ALA A 86 -10.52 4.25 10.54
CA ALA A 86 -10.73 3.92 11.95
C ALA A 86 -11.09 5.15 12.80
N ARG A 87 -10.53 6.32 12.48
CA ARG A 87 -10.80 7.58 13.19
C ARG A 87 -12.14 8.20 12.81
N VAL A 88 -12.51 8.17 11.54
CA VAL A 88 -13.69 8.88 11.00
C VAL A 88 -14.96 8.02 11.05
N ASN A 89 -14.82 6.72 10.78
CA ASN A 89 -15.90 5.76 10.76
C ASN A 89 -15.41 4.39 11.26
N PRO A 90 -15.23 4.23 12.59
CA PRO A 90 -14.74 2.98 13.17
C PRO A 90 -15.62 1.77 12.84
N ASP A 91 -16.94 1.96 12.70
CA ASP A 91 -17.89 0.90 12.36
C ASP A 91 -17.68 0.31 10.96
N ALA A 92 -16.88 0.98 10.10
CA ALA A 92 -16.48 0.43 8.81
C ALA A 92 -15.41 -0.67 8.94
N ILE A 93 -14.83 -0.87 10.11
CA ILE A 93 -13.80 -1.88 10.38
C ILE A 93 -14.42 -3.01 11.20
N ILE A 94 -14.32 -4.21 10.66
CA ILE A 94 -14.76 -5.44 11.32
C ILE A 94 -13.52 -6.10 11.91
N GLU A 95 -13.52 -6.27 13.23
CA GLU A 95 -12.48 -6.97 13.97
C GLU A 95 -13.03 -8.32 14.46
N ASN A 96 -12.34 -9.41 14.14
CA ASN A 96 -12.74 -10.76 14.57
C ASN A 96 -11.53 -11.56 15.08
N PRO A 97 -11.61 -12.20 16.26
CA PRO A 97 -10.54 -13.07 16.75
C PRO A 97 -10.43 -14.33 15.89
N LEU A 98 -9.19 -14.78 15.64
CA LEU A 98 -8.89 -16.07 15.03
C LEU A 98 -8.73 -17.11 16.14
N MET A 99 -9.84 -17.67 16.59
CA MET A 99 -9.84 -18.79 17.52
C MET A 99 -9.97 -20.11 16.75
N SER A 100 -9.21 -21.12 17.16
CA SER A 100 -9.29 -22.50 16.68
C SER A 100 -10.43 -23.28 17.32
#